data_AF-A0A7C2SLC2-F1
#
_entry.id   AF-A0A7C2SLC2-F1
#
_cell.length_a   1.000
_cell.length_b   1.000
_cell.length_c   1.000
_cell.angle_alpha   90.00
_cell.angle_beta   90.00
_cell.angle_gamma   90.00
#
_symmetry.space_group_name_H-M   'P 1'
#
loop_
_entity.id
_entity.type
_entity.pdbx_description
1 polymer ?
#
loop_
_entity_poly.entity_id
_entity_poly.type
_entity_poly.pdbx_seq_one_letter_code
_entity_poly.pdbx_strand_id
1 'polypeptide(L)'
;MNALSRSLLAKKLIIWGWHYLLPILLLVLAIHIMLPQLATFERAIDVIKRMIVWAAVLAVTAQIISYLGSGVSTEGAILAGYGLPQLFGKMTFLPGGIGVVESTMAAIYSSLGVPNAVTVVVVFTYRFISFWLPTLMGFLIIP
;
A
#
# COMPACT_ATOMS: atom_id res chain seq x y z
N MET A 1 -19.81 -28.06 -46.96
CA MET A 1 -18.91 -28.43 -45.84
C MET A 1 -19.02 -29.93 -45.63
N ASN A 2 -18.01 -30.69 -46.05
CA ASN A 2 -18.09 -32.15 -46.23
C ASN A 2 -17.86 -32.91 -44.91
N ALA A 3 -18.38 -34.14 -44.80
CA ALA A 3 -18.24 -34.99 -43.61
C ALA A 3 -16.78 -35.18 -43.13
N LEU A 4 -15.83 -35.15 -44.08
CA LEU A 4 -14.38 -35.19 -43.83
C LEU A 4 -13.84 -33.99 -43.04
N SER A 5 -14.41 -32.79 -43.20
CA SER A 5 -13.92 -31.61 -42.46
C SER A 5 -14.38 -31.62 -41.00
N ARG A 6 -15.55 -32.25 -40.72
CA ARG A 6 -16.09 -32.38 -39.35
C ARG A 6 -15.28 -33.37 -38.50
N SER A 7 -14.84 -34.50 -39.08
CA SER A 7 -14.06 -35.50 -38.36
C SER A 7 -12.65 -35.02 -37.99
N LEU A 8 -12.03 -34.20 -38.84
CA LEU A 8 -10.73 -33.58 -38.57
C LEU A 8 -10.80 -32.53 -37.46
N LEU A 9 -11.86 -31.71 -37.44
CA LEU A 9 -12.10 -30.76 -36.35
C LEU A 9 -12.35 -31.47 -35.02
N ALA A 10 -13.12 -32.56 -35.04
CA ALA A 10 -13.35 -33.37 -33.84
C ALA A 10 -12.06 -33.99 -33.30
N LYS A 11 -11.21 -34.57 -34.16
CA LYS A 11 -9.88 -35.06 -33.76
C LYS A 11 -9.00 -33.95 -33.22
N LYS A 12 -8.99 -32.77 -33.85
CA LYS A 12 -8.20 -31.62 -33.40
C LYS A 12 -8.65 -31.12 -32.02
N LEU A 13 -9.95 -31.03 -31.78
CA LEU A 13 -10.53 -30.64 -30.48
C LEU A 13 -10.20 -31.64 -29.37
N ILE A 14 -10.18 -32.95 -29.67
CA ILE A 14 -9.79 -33.99 -28.70
C ILE A 14 -8.30 -33.88 -28.33
N ILE A 15 -7.43 -33.66 -29.31
CA ILE A 15 -5.97 -33.56 -29.09
C ILE A 15 -5.61 -32.30 -28.29
N TRP A 16 -6.25 -31.16 -28.59
CA TRP A 16 -6.00 -29.92 -27.86
C TRP A 16 -6.73 -29.87 -26.52
N GLY A 17 -7.95 -30.39 -26.44
CA GLY A 17 -8.79 -30.34 -25.24
C GLY A 17 -8.19 -31.05 -24.02
N TRP A 18 -7.48 -32.16 -24.22
CA TRP A 18 -6.88 -32.94 -23.11
C TRP A 18 -5.81 -32.15 -22.35
N HIS A 19 -5.05 -31.29 -23.03
CA HIS A 19 -3.97 -30.50 -22.41
C HIS A 19 -4.51 -29.42 -21.46
N TYR A 20 -5.77 -29.01 -21.60
CA TYR A 20 -6.41 -28.04 -20.73
C TYR A 20 -7.10 -28.67 -19.51
N LEU A 21 -7.32 -29.99 -19.51
CA LEU A 21 -7.98 -30.67 -18.39
C LEU A 21 -7.11 -30.63 -17.12
N LEU A 22 -5.80 -30.82 -17.26
CA LEU A 22 -4.86 -30.80 -16.15
C LEU A 22 -4.81 -29.44 -15.43
N PRO A 23 -4.60 -28.28 -16.10
CA PRO A 23 -4.59 -26.98 -15.44
C PRO A 23 -5.97 -26.60 -14.87
N ILE A 24 -7.08 -26.98 -15.52
CA ILE A 24 -8.43 -26.71 -14.99
C ILE A 24 -8.67 -27.51 -13.71
N LEU A 25 -8.29 -28.79 -13.68
CA LEU A 25 -8.39 -29.62 -12.48
C LEU A 25 -7.55 -29.03 -11.32
N LEU A 26 -6.33 -28.59 -11.63
CA LEU A 26 -5.44 -27.95 -10.65
C LEU A 26 -6.02 -26.63 -10.14
N LEU A 27 -6.63 -25.81 -11.00
CA LEU A 27 -7.28 -24.56 -10.60
C LEU A 27 -8.50 -24.82 -9.71
N VAL A 28 -9.36 -25.77 -10.08
CA VAL A 28 -10.54 -26.15 -9.27
C VAL A 28 -10.09 -26.66 -7.90
N LEU A 29 -9.05 -27.50 -7.85
CA LEU A 29 -8.48 -27.99 -6.59
C LEU A 29 -7.87 -26.86 -5.76
N ALA A 30 -7.10 -25.96 -6.38
CA ALA A 30 -6.52 -24.80 -5.72
C ALA A 30 -7.61 -23.89 -5.13
N ILE A 31 -8.66 -23.60 -5.89
CA ILE A 31 -9.81 -22.80 -5.43
C ILE A 31 -10.51 -23.50 -4.26
N HIS A 32 -10.75 -24.81 -4.34
CA HIS A 32 -11.40 -25.57 -3.27
C HIS A 32 -10.57 -25.58 -1.97
N ILE A 33 -9.24 -25.62 -2.07
CA ILE A 33 -8.34 -25.60 -0.91
C ILE A 33 -8.16 -24.19 -0.35
N MET A 34 -8.17 -23.15 -1.20
CA MET A 34 -7.98 -21.75 -0.77
C MET A 34 -9.25 -21.08 -0.24
N LEU A 35 -10.43 -21.39 -0.78
CA LEU A 35 -11.71 -20.84 -0.32
C LEU A 35 -11.94 -20.93 1.21
N PRO A 36 -11.69 -22.06 1.89
CA PRO A 36 -11.88 -22.13 3.34
C PRO A 36 -10.87 -21.29 4.14
N GLN A 37 -9.69 -21.01 3.57
CA GLN A 37 -8.66 -20.20 4.23
C GLN A 37 -8.99 -18.71 4.20
N LEU A 38 -9.74 -18.26 3.18
CA LEU A 38 -10.23 -16.89 3.08
C LEU A 38 -11.25 -16.56 4.20
N ALA A 39 -12.00 -17.55 4.70
CA ALA A 39 -12.92 -17.36 5.83
C ALA A 39 -12.17 -17.06 7.15
N THR A 40 -10.93 -17.54 7.30
CA THR A 40 -10.04 -17.20 8.43
C THR A 40 -9.32 -15.85 8.26
N PHE A 41 -9.40 -15.23 7.07
CA PHE A 41 -8.70 -13.98 6.78
C PHE A 41 -9.27 -12.79 7.57
N GLU A 42 -10.55 -12.83 7.93
CA GLU A 42 -11.17 -11.82 8.80
C GLU A 42 -10.46 -11.73 10.16
N ARG A 43 -10.11 -12.89 10.75
CA ARG A 43 -9.33 -12.92 12.00
C ARG A 43 -7.89 -12.45 11.82
N ALA A 44 -7.29 -12.71 10.66
CA ALA A 44 -5.94 -12.24 10.35
C ALA A 44 -5.89 -10.70 10.27
N ILE A 45 -6.92 -10.08 9.70
CA ILE A 45 -7.03 -8.62 9.63
C ILE A 45 -7.15 -8.00 11.03
N ASP A 46 -7.92 -8.61 11.94
CA ASP A 46 -8.04 -8.09 13.33
C ASP A 46 -6.72 -8.17 14.10
N VAL A 47 -5.94 -9.24 13.90
CA VAL A 47 -4.61 -9.37 14.49
C VAL A 47 -3.65 -8.33 13.92
N ILE A 48 -3.66 -8.12 12.60
CA ILE A 48 -2.83 -7.10 11.94
C ILE A 48 -3.20 -5.69 12.44
N LYS A 49 -4.49 -5.38 12.57
CA LYS A 49 -4.96 -4.10 13.12
C LYS A 49 -4.51 -3.91 14.56
N ARG A 50 -4.60 -4.95 15.41
CA ARG A 50 -4.10 -4.89 16.79
C ARG A 50 -2.60 -4.64 16.85
N MET A 51 -1.81 -5.30 16.01
CA MET A 51 -0.35 -5.14 15.99
C MET A 51 0.08 -3.77 15.46
N ILE A 52 -0.57 -3.27 14.40
CA ILE A 52 -0.32 -1.93 13.84
C ILE A 52 -0.53 -0.84 14.88
N VAL A 53 -1.57 -0.94 15.71
CA VAL A 53 -1.83 0.04 16.77
C VAL A 53 -0.69 0.06 17.79
N TRP A 54 -0.22 -1.11 18.24
CA TRP A 54 0.89 -1.18 19.19
C TRP A 54 2.22 -0.73 18.58
N ALA A 55 2.49 -1.08 17.32
CA ALA A 55 3.68 -0.63 16.60
C ALA A 55 3.67 0.88 16.36
N ALA A 56 2.52 1.46 16.03
CA ALA A 56 2.35 2.89 15.86
C ALA A 56 2.55 3.64 17.18
N VAL A 57 1.99 3.14 18.29
CA VAL A 57 2.23 3.69 19.63
C VAL A 57 3.72 3.68 19.95
N LEU A 58 4.39 2.54 19.76
CA LEU A 58 5.83 2.41 20.01
C LEU A 58 6.65 3.40 19.18
N ALA A 59 6.35 3.52 17.88
CA ALA A 59 7.03 4.45 16.99
C ALA A 59 6.84 5.92 17.43
N VAL A 60 5.62 6.30 17.83
CA VAL A 60 5.34 7.65 18.34
C VAL A 60 6.09 7.91 19.65
N THR A 61 6.09 6.97 20.60
CA THR A 61 6.88 7.12 21.84
C THR A 61 8.37 7.22 21.57
N ALA A 62 8.92 6.39 20.68
CA ALA A 62 10.33 6.47 20.31
C ALA A 62 10.67 7.83 19.68
N GLN A 63 9.76 8.38 18.87
CA GLN A 63 9.92 9.71 18.27
C GLN A 63 9.91 10.82 19.32
N ILE A 64 8.97 10.77 20.28
CA ILE A 64 8.90 11.75 21.38
C ILE A 64 10.15 11.69 22.25
N ILE A 65 10.62 10.49 22.59
CA ILE A 65 11.85 10.28 23.36
C ILE A 65 13.06 10.83 22.58
N SER A 66 13.12 10.58 21.27
CA SER A 66 14.18 11.14 20.41
C SER A 66 14.16 12.67 20.37
N TYR A 67 12.99 13.30 20.38
CA TYR A 67 12.86 14.76 20.38
C TYR A 67 13.21 15.39 21.72
N LEU A 68 12.86 14.74 22.83
CA LEU A 68 13.29 15.18 24.16
C LEU A 68 14.81 15.07 24.34
N GLY A 69 15.45 14.13 23.65
CA GLY A 69 16.91 13.94 23.68
C GLY A 69 17.72 14.85 22.75
N SER A 70 17.14 15.43 21.69
CA SER A 70 17.93 16.04 20.61
C SER A 70 18.25 17.53 20.76
N GLY A 71 17.64 18.29 21.67
CA GLY A 71 18.02 19.69 21.96
C GLY A 71 18.00 20.66 20.75
N VAL A 72 17.33 20.31 19.66
CA VAL A 72 17.27 21.09 18.41
C VAL A 72 16.09 22.06 18.48
N SER A 73 16.32 23.35 18.19
CA SER A 73 15.29 24.39 18.09
C SER A 73 14.16 23.96 17.14
N THR A 74 13.02 23.60 17.73
CA THR A 74 11.91 22.86 17.11
C THR A 74 11.12 23.63 16.05
N GLU A 75 11.15 24.96 16.10
CA GLU A 75 10.26 25.80 15.29
C GLU A 75 10.64 25.78 13.81
N GLY A 76 11.92 25.98 13.50
CA GLY A 76 12.42 26.03 12.11
C GLY A 76 12.41 24.66 11.42
N ALA A 77 12.75 23.59 12.15
CA ALA A 77 12.77 22.24 11.59
C ALA A 77 11.36 21.70 11.30
N ILE A 78 10.36 22.03 12.14
CA ILE A 78 8.96 21.67 11.91
C ILE A 78 8.39 22.49 10.76
N LEU A 79 8.64 23.81 10.73
CA LEU A 79 8.19 24.69 9.64
C LEU A 79 8.82 24.31 8.29
N ALA A 80 10.12 23.98 8.27
CA ALA A 80 10.77 23.53 7.05
C ALA A 80 10.29 22.13 6.65
N GLY A 81 10.25 21.17 7.58
CA GLY A 81 9.86 19.78 7.32
C GLY A 81 8.39 19.60 6.94
N TYR A 82 7.49 20.48 7.37
CA TYR A 82 6.06 20.41 7.08
C TYR A 82 5.60 21.50 6.10
N GLY A 83 6.01 22.74 6.31
CA GLY A 83 5.55 23.91 5.56
C GLY A 83 6.08 23.95 4.13
N LEU A 84 7.39 23.74 3.92
CA LEU A 84 7.98 23.77 2.57
C LEU A 84 7.39 22.67 1.67
N PRO A 85 7.31 21.39 2.10
CA PRO A 85 6.72 20.33 1.27
C PRO A 85 5.29 20.59 0.87
N GLN A 86 4.46 21.17 1.76
CA GLN A 86 3.07 21.49 1.44
C GLN A 86 2.94 22.66 0.46
N LEU A 87 3.86 23.63 0.50
CA LEU A 87 3.91 24.70 -0.49
C LEU A 87 4.29 24.15 -1.86
N PHE A 88 5.34 23.32 -1.95
CA PHE A 88 5.71 22.66 -3.20
C PHE A 88 4.63 21.71 -3.72
N GLY A 89 3.94 21.02 -2.80
CA GLY A 89 2.78 20.18 -3.10
C GLY A 89 1.58 20.95 -3.68
N LYS A 90 1.47 22.26 -3.42
CA LYS A 90 0.44 23.12 -4.03
C LYS A 90 0.88 23.75 -5.36
N MET A 91 2.18 23.78 -5.65
CA MET A 91 2.71 24.26 -6.93
C MET A 91 2.62 23.20 -8.05
N THR A 92 2.38 21.94 -7.69
CA THR A 92 2.19 20.87 -8.66
C THR A 92 0.72 20.76 -9.09
N PHE A 93 0.52 20.36 -10.34
CA PHE A 93 -0.80 20.07 -10.91
C PHE A 93 -1.43 18.78 -10.35
N LEU A 94 -0.69 18.01 -9.54
CA LEU A 94 -1.16 16.76 -8.97
C LEU A 94 -2.05 17.01 -7.73
N PRO A 95 -3.23 16.39 -7.66
CA PRO A 95 -4.13 16.56 -6.52
C PRO A 95 -3.45 16.07 -5.23
N GLY A 96 -3.36 16.96 -4.24
CA GLY A 96 -2.71 16.67 -2.96
C GLY A 96 -1.18 16.59 -3.01
N GLY A 97 -0.53 16.90 -4.14
CA GLY A 97 0.93 16.95 -4.26
C GLY A 97 1.62 15.59 -4.16
N ILE A 98 0.94 14.51 -4.54
CA ILE A 98 1.44 13.13 -4.48
C ILE A 98 2.79 13.03 -5.21
N GLY A 99 3.78 12.44 -4.55
CA GLY A 99 5.17 12.32 -5.01
C GLY A 99 6.03 13.53 -4.68
N VAL A 100 5.49 14.75 -4.76
CA VAL A 100 6.24 15.99 -4.51
C VAL A 100 6.42 16.24 -3.03
N VAL A 101 5.35 16.13 -2.24
CA VAL A 101 5.45 16.34 -0.77
C VAL A 101 6.32 15.25 -0.16
N GLU A 102 6.17 14.00 -0.62
CA GLU A 102 6.92 12.85 -0.12
C GLU A 102 8.42 13.00 -0.37
N SER A 103 8.79 13.36 -1.59
CA SER A 103 10.20 13.58 -1.95
C SER A 103 10.79 14.80 -1.25
N THR A 104 10.01 15.88 -1.08
CA THR A 104 10.49 17.08 -0.40
C THR A 104 10.65 16.85 1.11
N MET A 105 9.67 16.21 1.77
CA MET A 105 9.78 15.83 3.18
C MET A 105 10.96 14.88 3.38
N ALA A 106 11.12 13.89 2.49
CA ALA A 106 12.23 12.96 2.58
C ALA A 106 13.59 13.67 2.43
N ALA A 107 13.72 14.56 1.45
CA ALA A 107 14.93 15.35 1.26
C ALA A 107 15.26 16.20 2.49
N ILE A 108 14.26 16.86 3.09
CA ILE A 108 14.46 17.70 4.27
C ILE A 108 14.87 16.86 5.48
N TYR A 109 14.15 15.77 5.79
CA TYR A 109 14.49 14.94 6.95
C TYR A 109 15.82 14.21 6.79
N SER A 110 16.16 13.74 5.58
CA SER A 110 17.48 13.19 5.30
C SER A 110 18.58 14.25 5.40
N SER A 111 18.31 15.50 5.02
CA SER A 111 19.27 16.61 5.19
C SER A 111 19.49 16.99 6.66
N LEU A 112 18.50 16.72 7.53
CA LEU A 112 18.59 16.89 8.98
C LEU A 112 19.29 15.71 9.68
N GLY A 113 19.83 14.75 8.93
CA GLY A 113 20.59 13.61 9.47
C GLY A 113 19.72 12.44 9.93
N VAL A 114 18.41 12.42 9.62
CA VAL A 114 17.54 11.29 9.94
C VAL A 114 17.86 10.11 9.00
N PRO A 115 18.03 8.87 9.51
CA PRO A 115 18.29 7.72 8.66
C PRO A 115 17.19 7.54 7.60
N ASN A 116 17.58 7.29 6.35
CA ASN A 116 16.65 7.22 5.20
C ASN A 116 15.47 6.25 5.43
N ALA A 117 15.73 5.09 6.05
CA ALA A 117 14.68 4.13 6.38
C ALA A 117 13.62 4.71 7.33
N VAL A 118 14.05 5.47 8.33
CA VAL A 118 13.16 6.16 9.29
C VAL A 118 12.38 7.25 8.59
N THR A 119 13.06 8.07 7.78
CA THR A 119 12.46 9.15 7.00
C THR A 119 11.31 8.65 6.11
N VAL A 120 11.55 7.57 5.35
CA VAL A 120 10.53 7.00 4.45
C VAL A 120 9.32 6.53 5.26
N VAL A 121 9.54 5.78 6.34
CA VAL A 121 8.44 5.27 7.19
C VAL A 121 7.63 6.40 7.79
N VAL A 122 8.27 7.45 8.31
CA VAL A 122 7.59 8.60 8.92
C VAL A 122 6.75 9.36 7.88
N VAL A 123 7.33 9.66 6.72
CA VAL A 123 6.65 10.42 5.65
C VAL A 123 5.44 9.66 5.11
N PHE A 124 5.57 8.36 4.83
CA PHE A 124 4.46 7.55 4.34
C PHE A 124 3.38 7.35 5.40
N THR A 125 3.75 7.13 6.67
CA THR A 125 2.79 7.01 7.78
C THR A 125 2.01 8.30 7.95
N TYR A 126 2.70 9.44 7.98
CA TYR A 126 2.08 10.76 8.04
C TYR A 126 1.13 10.99 6.86
N ARG A 127 1.54 10.66 5.62
CA ARG A 127 0.69 10.79 4.43
C ARG A 127 -0.54 9.89 4.47
N PHE A 128 -0.39 8.67 4.94
CA PHE A 128 -1.50 7.74 5.06
C PHE A 128 -2.58 8.30 6.01
N ILE A 129 -2.17 8.82 7.17
CA ILE A 129 -3.09 9.35 8.19
C ILE A 129 -3.65 10.73 7.80
N SER A 130 -2.80 11.62 7.27
CA SER A 130 -3.16 13.03 7.03
C SER A 130 -3.86 13.26 5.70
N PHE A 131 -3.54 12.46 4.68
CA PHE A 131 -4.08 12.63 3.33
C PHE A 131 -5.00 11.48 2.92
N TRP A 132 -4.50 10.24 2.90
CA TRP A 132 -5.28 9.12 2.37
C TRP A 132 -6.49 8.78 3.20
N LEU A 133 -6.37 8.74 4.53
CA LEU A 133 -7.47 8.36 5.41
C LEU A 133 -8.63 9.37 5.36
N PRO A 134 -8.40 10.71 5.44
CA PRO A 134 -9.45 11.70 5.22
C PRO A 134 -10.02 11.70 3.80
N THR A 135 -9.19 11.50 2.76
CA THR A 135 -9.70 11.44 1.38
C THR A 135 -10.61 10.24 1.15
N LEU A 136 -10.21 9.05 1.63
CA LEU A 136 -11.04 7.83 1.53
C LEU A 136 -12.33 7.97 2.34
N MET A 137 -12.23 8.51 3.56
CA MET A 137 -13.41 8.80 4.40
C MET A 137 -14.34 9.80 3.71
N GLY A 138 -13.78 10.86 3.11
CA GLY A 138 -14.55 11.84 2.34
C GLY A 138 -15.26 11.20 1.15
N PHE A 139 -14.59 10.31 0.41
CA PHE A 139 -15.18 9.58 -0.70
C PHE A 139 -16.28 8.60 -0.26
N LEU A 140 -16.15 7.99 0.93
CA LEU A 140 -17.15 7.06 1.47
C LEU A 140 -18.38 7.76 2.07
N ILE A 141 -18.22 8.99 2.57
CA ILE A 141 -19.29 9.74 3.26
C ILE A 141 -20.15 10.56 2.29
N ILE A 142 -19.61 10.94 1.13
CA ILE A 142 -20.35 11.67 0.09
C ILE A 142 -21.19 10.66 -0.72
N PRO A 143 -22.54 10.77 -0.72
CA PRO A 143 -23.43 9.89 -1.50
C PRO A 143 -23.37 10.15 -3.02
#